data_AF-A0A6B2XL82-F1
#
_entry.id   AF-A0A6B2XL82-F1
#
_cell.length_a   1.000
_cell.length_b   1.000
_cell.length_c   1.000
_cell.angle_alpha   90.00
_cell.angle_beta   90.00
_cell.angle_gamma   90.00
#
_symmetry.space_group_name_H-M   'P 1'
#
loop_
_entity.id
_entity.type
_entity.pdbx_description
1 polymer ?
#
loop_
_entity_poly.entity_id
_entity_poly.type
_entity_poly.pdbx_seq_one_letter_code
_entity_poly.pdbx_strand_id
1 'polypeptide(L)'
;VDDGGVTATAAEPAGLFHALQTLRQLVEAPGPGDEPARVPHVVVHDAPRYPWRGLSVDLARTFFDLDALRAVIDVAAAYKLNVLHLHLTDDQGWRIESPSRPELAKLSSGSDTSGGKGGHLSLADFRALQDHAAERFVRVVPEIDVPGHINAATHVYGDLMPDGVATDAYSGIEVGFSRLTFDLPATEPFLRDVFTDLAHATDGEHVHLGGDEVLKMEPAEYARFVELCERVILEAGKKPVAWQEAAKAPLRPGTIVQYWDTHPMDLTYLVDAAKAGARVLLS
;
A
#
# COMPACT_ATOMS: atom_id res chain seq x y z
N VAL A 1 -19.48 -20.66 -23.39
CA VAL A 1 -19.56 -22.08 -22.98
C VAL A 1 -20.74 -22.67 -23.70
N ASP A 2 -20.50 -23.70 -24.50
CA ASP A 2 -21.49 -24.42 -25.29
C ASP A 2 -21.07 -25.89 -25.45
N ASP A 3 -21.78 -26.64 -26.29
CA ASP A 3 -21.50 -28.06 -26.57
C ASP A 3 -20.10 -28.30 -27.16
N GLY A 4 -19.48 -27.28 -27.78
CA GLY A 4 -18.12 -27.34 -28.31
C GLY A 4 -17.03 -27.06 -27.28
N GLY A 5 -17.41 -26.57 -26.09
CA GLY A 5 -16.52 -26.40 -24.94
C GLY A 5 -16.48 -24.97 -24.38
N VAL A 6 -15.33 -24.61 -23.79
CA VAL A 6 -15.09 -23.30 -23.19
C VAL A 6 -14.12 -22.51 -24.06
N THR A 7 -14.59 -21.39 -24.60
CA THR A 7 -13.74 -20.43 -25.33
C THR A 7 -13.68 -19.13 -24.52
N ALA A 8 -12.46 -18.66 -24.24
CA ALA A 8 -12.19 -17.34 -23.66
C ALA A 8 -11.38 -16.51 -24.66
N THR A 9 -11.73 -15.24 -24.81
CA THR A 9 -11.02 -14.30 -25.71
C THR A 9 -10.82 -12.98 -24.98
N ALA A 10 -9.62 -12.43 -25.07
CA ALA A 10 -9.28 -11.14 -24.50
C ALA A 10 -8.21 -10.45 -25.35
N ALA A 11 -8.14 -9.12 -25.25
CA ALA A 11 -7.11 -8.33 -25.91
C ALA A 11 -5.73 -8.49 -25.25
N GLU A 12 -5.70 -8.83 -23.96
CA GLU A 12 -4.48 -8.93 -23.14
C GLU A 12 -4.53 -10.17 -22.22
N PRO A 13 -3.36 -10.69 -21.79
CA PRO A 13 -3.29 -11.83 -20.88
C PRO A 13 -4.11 -11.67 -19.58
N ALA A 14 -4.17 -10.44 -19.02
CA ALA A 14 -4.97 -10.15 -17.83
C ALA A 14 -6.46 -10.44 -18.02
N GLY A 15 -6.99 -10.21 -19.24
CA GLY A 15 -8.38 -10.52 -19.55
C GLY A 15 -8.66 -12.02 -19.60
N LEU A 16 -7.71 -12.83 -20.09
CA LEU A 16 -7.81 -14.29 -20.03
C LEU A 16 -7.77 -14.78 -18.58
N PHE A 17 -6.89 -14.21 -17.76
CA PHE A 17 -6.83 -14.52 -16.33
C PHE A 17 -8.14 -14.19 -15.61
N HIS A 18 -8.74 -13.02 -15.86
CA HIS A 18 -10.04 -12.67 -15.31
C HIS A 18 -11.17 -13.58 -15.81
N ALA A 19 -11.14 -14.00 -17.08
CA ALA A 19 -12.10 -14.96 -17.63
C ALA A 19 -11.99 -16.31 -16.90
N LEU A 20 -10.78 -16.75 -16.56
CA LEU A 20 -10.56 -17.94 -15.74
C LEU A 20 -11.17 -17.79 -14.34
N GLN A 21 -11.07 -16.61 -13.71
CA GLN A 21 -11.72 -16.39 -12.40
C GLN A 21 -13.25 -16.48 -12.49
N THR A 22 -13.85 -15.94 -13.55
CA THR A 22 -15.28 -16.12 -13.82
C THR A 22 -15.62 -17.60 -14.03
N LEU A 23 -14.83 -18.31 -14.85
CA LEU A 23 -15.04 -19.73 -15.10
C LEU A 23 -15.00 -20.55 -13.80
N ARG A 24 -14.03 -20.30 -12.91
CA ARG A 24 -13.93 -20.97 -11.60
C ARG A 24 -15.18 -20.80 -10.74
N GLN A 25 -15.87 -19.66 -10.84
CA GLN A 25 -17.13 -19.41 -10.13
C GLN A 25 -18.35 -20.06 -10.81
N LEU A 26 -18.26 -20.32 -12.12
CA LEU A 26 -19.30 -21.02 -12.90
C LEU A 26 -19.20 -22.55 -12.82
N VAL A 27 -18.02 -23.08 -12.49
CA VAL A 27 -17.82 -24.52 -12.33
C VAL A 27 -18.61 -25.01 -11.12
N GLU A 28 -19.57 -25.87 -11.40
CA GLU A 28 -20.27 -26.67 -10.40
C GLU A 28 -19.38 -27.84 -10.03
N ALA A 29 -19.08 -27.97 -8.73
CA ALA A 29 -18.21 -29.01 -8.20
C ALA A 29 -18.73 -30.41 -8.59
N PRO A 30 -17.84 -31.39 -8.81
CA PRO A 30 -18.20 -32.79 -8.99
C PRO A 30 -19.22 -33.25 -7.95
N GLY A 31 -20.29 -33.90 -8.40
CA GLY A 31 -21.19 -34.63 -7.51
C GLY A 31 -20.50 -35.83 -6.85
N PRO A 32 -21.10 -36.44 -5.81
CA PRO A 32 -20.58 -37.68 -5.24
C PRO A 32 -20.47 -38.79 -6.31
N GLY A 33 -19.36 -39.54 -6.31
CA GLY A 33 -19.22 -40.76 -7.13
C GLY A 33 -18.71 -40.55 -8.57
N ASP A 34 -17.57 -39.87 -8.73
CA ASP A 34 -16.89 -39.64 -10.02
C ASP A 34 -17.72 -38.87 -11.07
N GLU A 35 -18.75 -38.12 -10.64
CA GLU A 35 -19.47 -37.25 -11.57
C GLU A 35 -18.56 -36.13 -12.10
N PRO A 36 -18.56 -35.85 -13.42
CA PRO A 36 -17.73 -34.79 -13.96
C PRO A 36 -18.22 -33.41 -13.49
N ALA A 37 -17.28 -32.48 -13.31
CA ALA A 37 -17.61 -31.08 -13.08
C ALA A 37 -18.47 -30.53 -14.23
N ARG A 38 -19.44 -29.67 -13.90
CA ARG A 38 -20.37 -29.08 -14.88
C ARG A 38 -20.15 -27.57 -14.95
N VAL A 39 -20.44 -27.00 -16.11
CA VAL A 39 -20.45 -25.54 -16.33
C VAL A 39 -21.70 -25.21 -17.16
N PRO A 40 -22.49 -24.20 -16.78
CA PRO A 40 -23.68 -23.83 -17.55
C PRO A 40 -23.31 -23.28 -18.94
N HIS A 41 -24.18 -23.51 -19.92
CA HIS A 41 -24.08 -22.84 -21.21
C HIS A 41 -24.34 -21.35 -21.01
N VAL A 42 -23.34 -20.53 -21.33
CA VAL A 42 -23.40 -19.09 -21.08
C VAL A 42 -22.43 -18.34 -21.98
N VAL A 43 -22.80 -17.11 -22.33
CA VAL A 43 -21.94 -16.10 -22.93
C VAL A 43 -21.84 -14.94 -21.95
N VAL A 44 -20.61 -14.59 -21.57
CA VAL A 44 -20.31 -13.48 -20.65
C VAL A 44 -19.45 -12.46 -21.38
N HIS A 45 -19.90 -11.20 -21.40
CA HIS A 45 -19.10 -10.05 -21.80
C HIS A 45 -18.77 -9.25 -20.55
N ASP A 46 -17.50 -9.16 -20.18
CA ASP A 46 -17.06 -8.56 -18.91
C ASP A 46 -15.88 -7.60 -19.16
N ALA A 47 -15.90 -6.46 -18.47
CA ALA A 47 -14.85 -5.46 -18.49
C ALA A 47 -14.91 -4.59 -17.22
N PRO A 48 -13.77 -4.20 -16.63
CA PRO A 48 -13.77 -3.42 -15.41
C PRO A 48 -14.25 -1.98 -15.66
N ARG A 49 -15.13 -1.47 -14.78
CA ARG A 49 -15.52 -0.05 -14.77
C ARG A 49 -14.37 0.88 -14.39
N TYR A 50 -13.53 0.46 -13.43
CA TYR A 50 -12.43 1.25 -12.91
C TYR A 50 -11.10 0.48 -12.99
N PRO A 51 -9.99 1.17 -13.34
CA PRO A 51 -8.69 0.54 -13.54
C PRO A 51 -7.99 0.18 -12.24
N TRP A 52 -8.36 0.79 -11.12
CA TRP A 52 -7.81 0.50 -9.80
C TRP A 52 -8.85 -0.20 -8.94
N ARG A 53 -8.55 -1.43 -8.51
CA ARG A 53 -9.40 -2.26 -7.66
C ARG A 53 -8.48 -2.89 -6.60
N GLY A 54 -8.38 -2.22 -5.47
CA GLY A 54 -7.34 -2.50 -4.48
C GLY A 54 -7.85 -3.24 -3.24
N LEU A 55 -6.91 -3.88 -2.55
CA LEU A 55 -7.02 -4.34 -1.16
C LEU A 55 -5.83 -3.76 -0.39
N SER A 56 -6.07 -3.18 0.78
CA SER A 56 -5.02 -2.72 1.70
C SER A 56 -4.78 -3.75 2.80
N VAL A 57 -3.52 -4.00 3.13
CA VAL A 57 -3.11 -4.86 4.25
C VAL A 57 -2.15 -4.10 5.16
N ASP A 58 -2.52 -3.99 6.43
CA ASP A 58 -1.68 -3.43 7.49
C ASP A 58 -0.73 -4.52 8.01
N LEU A 59 0.57 -4.35 7.74
CA LEU A 59 1.63 -5.21 8.29
C LEU A 59 2.27 -4.58 9.54
N ALA A 60 2.08 -3.28 9.74
CA ALA A 60 2.74 -2.52 10.78
C ALA A 60 2.16 -2.82 12.16
N ARG A 61 0.83 -2.88 12.29
CA ARG A 61 0.17 -3.20 13.57
C ARG A 61 0.33 -4.67 13.91
N THR A 62 0.09 -5.56 12.96
CA THR A 62 0.33 -7.01 13.10
C THR A 62 1.04 -7.52 11.87
N PHE A 63 2.18 -8.17 12.06
CA PHE A 63 2.96 -8.67 10.93
C PHE A 63 2.37 -9.97 10.38
N PHE A 64 2.31 -10.06 9.04
CA PHE A 64 1.94 -11.26 8.30
C PHE A 64 3.13 -11.67 7.43
N ASP A 65 3.47 -12.97 7.47
CA ASP A 65 4.59 -13.50 6.69
C ASP A 65 4.29 -13.59 5.18
N LEU A 66 5.32 -13.92 4.40
CA LEU A 66 5.24 -14.00 2.94
C LEU A 66 4.13 -14.97 2.47
N ASP A 67 3.93 -16.09 3.15
CA ASP A 67 2.94 -17.09 2.73
C ASP A 67 1.51 -16.61 3.01
N ALA A 68 1.28 -15.92 4.13
CA ALA A 68 0.02 -15.24 4.39
C ALA A 68 -0.29 -14.18 3.34
N LEU A 69 0.69 -13.36 2.95
CA LEU A 69 0.51 -12.32 1.92
C LEU A 69 0.24 -12.93 0.54
N ARG A 70 0.89 -14.05 0.19
CA ARG A 70 0.58 -14.81 -1.03
C ARG A 70 -0.86 -15.32 -1.05
N ALA A 71 -1.36 -15.83 0.08
CA ALA A 71 -2.74 -16.26 0.20
C ALA A 71 -3.72 -15.08 0.04
N VAL A 72 -3.39 -13.90 0.58
CA VAL A 72 -4.17 -12.68 0.36
C VAL A 72 -4.24 -12.31 -1.12
N ILE A 73 -3.11 -12.37 -1.84
CA ILE A 73 -3.07 -12.12 -3.29
C ILE A 73 -3.95 -13.12 -4.04
N ASP A 74 -3.90 -14.41 -3.70
CA ASP A 74 -4.72 -15.45 -4.34
C ASP A 74 -6.21 -15.16 -4.21
N VAL A 75 -6.64 -14.73 -3.01
CA VAL A 75 -8.03 -14.35 -2.73
C VAL A 75 -8.40 -13.08 -3.50
N ALA A 76 -7.57 -12.03 -3.43
CA ALA A 76 -7.81 -10.76 -4.12
C ALA A 76 -7.96 -10.97 -5.64
N ALA A 77 -7.06 -11.77 -6.22
CA ALA A 77 -7.06 -12.11 -7.64
C ALA A 77 -8.31 -12.89 -8.06
N ALA A 78 -8.83 -13.79 -7.20
CA ALA A 78 -10.08 -14.52 -7.47
C ALA A 78 -11.30 -13.59 -7.64
N TYR A 79 -11.26 -12.40 -7.04
CA TYR A 79 -12.28 -11.35 -7.21
C TYR A 79 -11.89 -10.28 -8.25
N LYS A 80 -10.86 -10.53 -9.06
CA LYS A 80 -10.35 -9.60 -10.08
C LYS A 80 -9.84 -8.26 -9.51
N LEU A 81 -9.49 -8.21 -8.22
CA LEU A 81 -8.71 -7.09 -7.69
C LEU A 81 -7.32 -7.11 -8.34
N ASN A 82 -6.76 -5.92 -8.57
CA ASN A 82 -5.51 -5.78 -9.33
C ASN A 82 -4.47 -4.88 -8.65
N VAL A 83 -4.72 -4.52 -7.39
CA VAL A 83 -3.77 -3.80 -6.55
C VAL A 83 -3.75 -4.40 -5.15
N LEU A 84 -2.57 -4.65 -4.63
CA LEU A 84 -2.31 -4.90 -3.22
C LEU A 84 -1.56 -3.70 -2.66
N HIS A 85 -2.22 -2.94 -1.79
CA HIS A 85 -1.61 -1.88 -1.01
C HIS A 85 -1.05 -2.47 0.27
N LEU A 86 0.24 -2.25 0.55
CA LEU A 86 0.92 -2.74 1.74
C LEU A 86 1.30 -1.56 2.62
N HIS A 87 0.65 -1.45 3.77
CA HIS A 87 1.00 -0.50 4.80
C HIS A 87 2.15 -1.09 5.64
N LEU A 88 3.38 -0.68 5.32
CA LEU A 88 4.62 -1.34 5.80
C LEU A 88 5.20 -0.70 7.06
N THR A 89 4.79 0.52 7.42
CA THR A 89 5.38 1.25 8.54
C THR A 89 4.29 2.02 9.28
N ASP A 90 4.32 1.93 10.60
CA ASP A 90 3.46 2.71 11.49
C ASP A 90 4.21 2.91 12.82
N ASP A 91 3.52 3.39 13.85
CA ASP A 91 4.06 3.60 15.17
C ASP A 91 4.61 2.32 15.83
N GLN A 92 3.97 1.18 15.54
CA GLN A 92 4.24 -0.11 16.19
C GLN A 92 5.25 -0.97 15.48
N GLY A 93 5.63 -0.64 14.24
CA GLY A 93 6.75 -1.33 13.63
C GLY A 93 7.08 -0.93 12.20
N TRP A 94 8.31 -1.31 11.83
CA TRP A 94 8.89 -1.11 10.52
C TRP A 94 9.09 -2.46 9.84
N ARG A 95 8.38 -2.71 8.72
CA ARG A 95 8.16 -4.06 8.18
C ARG A 95 8.86 -4.35 6.86
N ILE A 96 9.81 -3.52 6.46
CA ILE A 96 10.58 -3.71 5.22
C ILE A 96 12.05 -3.35 5.43
N GLU A 97 12.97 -4.12 4.86
CA GLU A 97 14.38 -3.75 4.88
C GLU A 97 14.64 -2.44 4.10
N SER A 98 15.48 -1.56 4.67
CA SER A 98 15.97 -0.35 4.01
C SER A 98 17.51 -0.40 4.03
N PRO A 99 18.16 -0.68 2.88
CA PRO A 99 19.63 -0.79 2.81
C PRO A 99 20.40 0.42 3.34
N SER A 100 19.88 1.63 3.15
CA SER A 100 20.47 2.87 3.67
C SER A 100 20.25 3.05 5.18
N ARG A 101 19.21 2.42 5.74
CA ARG A 101 18.79 2.51 7.15
C ARG A 101 18.49 1.11 7.74
N PRO A 102 19.47 0.20 7.80
CA PRO A 102 19.24 -1.21 8.13
C PRO A 102 18.76 -1.43 9.59
N GLU A 103 19.02 -0.46 10.48
CA GLU A 103 18.61 -0.55 11.87
C GLU A 103 17.08 -0.41 12.05
N LEU A 104 16.35 0.15 11.07
CA LEU A 104 14.89 0.31 11.14
C LEU A 104 14.18 -1.03 11.36
N ALA A 105 14.34 -1.96 10.42
CA ALA A 105 13.75 -3.29 10.55
C ALA A 105 14.37 -4.07 11.72
N LYS A 106 15.69 -3.98 11.91
CA LYS A 106 16.40 -4.74 12.94
C LYS A 106 15.95 -4.41 14.36
N LEU A 107 15.60 -3.15 14.64
CA LEU A 107 15.21 -2.69 15.99
C LEU A 107 13.68 -2.52 16.13
N SER A 108 12.97 -2.15 15.07
CA SER A 108 11.53 -1.86 15.13
C SER A 108 10.64 -2.92 14.49
N SER A 109 11.15 -4.12 14.19
CA SER A 109 10.31 -5.22 13.70
C SER A 109 10.01 -6.29 14.75
N GLY A 110 10.68 -6.28 15.91
CA GLY A 110 10.69 -7.39 16.88
C GLY A 110 9.45 -7.53 17.76
N SER A 111 8.43 -6.72 17.53
CA SER A 111 7.14 -6.74 18.23
C SER A 111 6.02 -6.28 17.32
N ASP A 112 4.78 -6.46 17.76
CA ASP A 112 3.55 -5.99 17.13
C ASP A 112 2.43 -5.81 18.19
N THR A 113 1.26 -5.32 17.79
CA THR A 113 0.12 -5.08 18.71
C THR A 113 -0.55 -6.37 19.20
N SER A 114 -0.25 -7.52 18.60
CA SER A 114 -0.80 -8.81 19.04
C SER A 114 -0.06 -9.38 20.26
N GLY A 115 1.04 -8.75 20.68
CA GLY A 115 1.97 -9.30 21.66
C GLY A 115 2.86 -10.41 21.09
N GLY A 116 2.87 -10.55 19.76
CA GLY A 116 3.69 -11.48 19.00
C GLY A 116 5.13 -10.98 18.83
N LYS A 117 5.92 -11.75 18.09
CA LYS A 117 7.34 -11.42 17.81
C LYS A 117 7.51 -10.41 16.67
N GLY A 118 6.42 -9.91 16.09
CA GLY A 118 6.47 -9.11 14.87
C GLY A 118 7.19 -9.82 13.73
N GLY A 119 7.85 -9.02 12.90
CA GLY A 119 8.63 -9.44 11.73
C GLY A 119 8.72 -8.30 10.71
N HIS A 120 9.48 -8.55 9.65
CA HIS A 120 9.61 -7.68 8.50
C HIS A 120 9.84 -8.53 7.24
N LEU A 121 9.57 -7.96 6.08
CA LEU A 121 9.94 -8.52 4.79
C LEU A 121 11.40 -8.17 4.50
N SER A 122 12.21 -9.17 4.16
CA SER A 122 13.47 -8.90 3.49
C SER A 122 13.21 -8.36 2.07
N LEU A 123 14.20 -7.71 1.45
CA LEU A 123 14.05 -7.32 0.04
C LEU A 123 13.83 -8.53 -0.89
N ALA A 124 14.36 -9.70 -0.52
CA ALA A 124 14.11 -10.95 -1.23
C ALA A 124 12.66 -11.43 -1.07
N ASP A 125 12.09 -11.34 0.13
CA ASP A 125 10.67 -11.66 0.36
C ASP A 125 9.76 -10.70 -0.39
N PHE A 126 10.07 -9.40 -0.35
CA PHE A 126 9.31 -8.38 -1.07
C PHE A 126 9.37 -8.58 -2.58
N ARG A 127 10.53 -8.97 -3.13
CA ARG A 127 10.64 -9.37 -4.54
C ARG A 127 9.78 -10.60 -4.85
N ALA A 128 9.89 -11.65 -4.05
CA ALA A 128 9.14 -12.89 -4.24
C ALA A 128 7.61 -12.68 -4.13
N LEU A 129 7.18 -11.74 -3.28
CA LEU A 129 5.78 -11.33 -3.18
C LEU A 129 5.31 -10.61 -4.46
N GLN A 130 6.12 -9.69 -4.99
CA GLN A 130 5.82 -8.96 -6.22
C GLN A 130 5.76 -9.89 -7.44
N ASP A 131 6.66 -10.87 -7.52
CA ASP A 131 6.63 -11.88 -8.58
C ASP A 131 5.33 -12.72 -8.51
N HIS A 132 4.93 -13.17 -7.31
CA HIS A 132 3.67 -13.89 -7.09
C HIS A 132 2.43 -13.05 -7.45
N ALA A 133 2.46 -11.76 -7.13
CA ALA A 133 1.42 -10.79 -7.48
C ALA A 133 1.32 -10.59 -9.01
N ALA A 134 2.46 -10.46 -9.68
CA ALA A 134 2.54 -10.23 -11.13
C ALA A 134 1.97 -11.40 -11.94
N GLU A 135 2.22 -12.65 -11.52
CA GLU A 135 1.62 -13.86 -12.11
C GLU A 135 0.08 -13.84 -12.10
N ARG A 136 -0.50 -13.04 -11.20
CA ARG A 136 -1.95 -12.90 -11.00
C ARG A 136 -2.48 -11.54 -11.44
N PHE A 137 -1.67 -10.77 -12.15
CA PHE A 137 -2.00 -9.41 -12.62
C PHE A 137 -2.37 -8.45 -11.48
N VAL A 138 -1.81 -8.67 -10.29
CA VAL A 138 -1.92 -7.79 -9.13
C VAL A 138 -0.65 -6.96 -9.03
N ARG A 139 -0.81 -5.64 -8.93
CA ARG A 139 0.29 -4.70 -8.69
C ARG A 139 0.47 -4.47 -7.21
N VAL A 140 1.70 -4.49 -6.70
CA VAL A 140 2.00 -4.11 -5.31
C VAL A 140 2.24 -2.60 -5.26
N VAL A 141 1.63 -1.93 -4.27
CA VAL A 141 1.85 -0.52 -3.94
C VAL A 141 2.27 -0.48 -2.48
N PRO A 142 3.56 -0.28 -2.17
CA PRO A 142 4.01 -0.20 -0.80
C PRO A 142 3.88 1.21 -0.24
N GLU A 143 3.72 1.29 1.07
CA GLU A 143 3.59 2.54 1.82
C GLU A 143 4.65 2.68 2.90
N ILE A 144 5.22 3.88 2.99
CA ILE A 144 5.85 4.39 4.22
C ILE A 144 5.03 5.60 4.64
N ASP A 145 4.39 5.51 5.80
CA ASP A 145 3.51 6.57 6.28
C ASP A 145 4.31 7.69 6.95
N VAL A 146 4.18 8.90 6.42
CA VAL A 146 4.82 10.11 6.92
C VAL A 146 3.95 11.34 6.65
N PRO A 147 4.05 12.41 7.46
CA PRO A 147 4.97 12.56 8.59
C PRO A 147 4.43 12.04 9.92
N GLY A 148 3.18 11.58 9.98
CA GLY A 148 2.59 10.86 11.13
C GLY A 148 2.95 9.37 11.11
N HIS A 149 2.39 8.58 12.03
CA HIS A 149 2.56 7.11 12.06
C HIS A 149 4.02 6.65 12.00
N ILE A 150 4.91 7.38 12.69
CA ILE A 150 6.36 7.30 12.46
C ILE A 150 7.16 6.86 13.70
N ASN A 151 6.50 6.46 14.79
CA ASN A 151 7.19 6.12 16.03
C ASN A 151 8.21 4.98 15.86
N ALA A 152 7.95 4.01 14.97
CA ALA A 152 8.91 2.96 14.68
C ALA A 152 10.25 3.49 14.13
N ALA A 153 10.27 4.63 13.44
CA ALA A 153 11.51 5.26 12.99
C ALA A 153 12.16 6.13 14.06
N THR A 154 11.37 6.91 14.82
CA THR A 154 11.90 7.75 15.91
C THR A 154 12.39 6.94 17.11
N HIS A 155 11.92 5.70 17.26
CA HIS A 155 12.45 4.72 18.21
C HIS A 155 13.90 4.31 17.87
N VAL A 156 14.26 4.33 16.59
CA VAL A 156 15.60 3.94 16.11
C VAL A 156 16.53 5.14 16.02
N TYR A 157 15.99 6.28 15.56
CA TYR A 157 16.76 7.47 15.25
C TYR A 157 16.25 8.66 16.06
N GLY A 158 16.87 8.91 17.21
CA GLY A 158 16.51 10.04 18.08
C GLY A 158 16.75 11.41 17.45
N ASP A 159 17.63 11.53 16.45
CA ASP A 159 17.85 12.77 15.70
C ASP A 159 16.69 13.16 14.78
N LEU A 160 15.69 12.27 14.61
CA LEU A 160 14.38 12.59 14.03
C LEU A 160 13.44 13.29 15.04
N MET A 161 13.83 13.39 16.30
CA MET A 161 13.09 14.08 17.36
C MET A 161 13.74 15.44 17.69
N PRO A 162 12.95 16.48 18.03
CA PRO A 162 13.50 17.80 18.34
C PRO A 162 14.48 17.86 19.52
N ASP A 163 14.32 16.96 20.50
CA ASP A 163 15.22 16.84 21.65
C ASP A 163 16.40 15.89 21.41
N GLY A 164 16.46 15.24 20.24
CA GLY A 164 17.50 14.28 19.89
C GLY A 164 17.38 12.93 20.59
N VAL A 165 16.28 12.68 21.32
CA VAL A 165 16.07 11.46 22.12
C VAL A 165 15.16 10.50 21.39
N ALA A 166 15.61 9.26 21.23
CA ALA A 166 14.80 8.21 20.63
C ALA A 166 13.56 7.92 21.49
N THR A 167 12.42 7.70 20.84
CA THR A 167 11.18 7.33 21.53
C THR A 167 11.23 5.90 22.04
N ASP A 168 10.38 5.56 23.00
CA ASP A 168 10.15 4.16 23.37
C ASP A 168 9.44 3.41 22.23
N ALA A 169 9.71 2.10 22.13
CA ALA A 169 8.92 1.25 21.26
C ALA A 169 7.45 1.28 21.68
N TYR A 170 6.55 1.31 20.70
CA TYR A 170 5.13 1.46 20.96
C TYR A 170 4.37 0.19 20.57
N SER A 171 3.56 -0.32 21.49
CA SER A 171 2.73 -1.53 21.28
C SER A 171 1.24 -1.26 21.52
N GLY A 172 0.87 0.01 21.66
CA GLY A 172 -0.52 0.43 21.81
C GLY A 172 -1.25 0.49 20.47
N ILE A 173 -2.46 1.06 20.50
CA ILE A 173 -3.37 1.16 19.35
C ILE A 173 -3.88 2.59 19.11
N GLU A 174 -3.40 3.53 19.90
CA GLU A 174 -3.66 4.95 19.78
C GLU A 174 -2.88 5.55 18.60
N VAL A 175 -3.44 6.61 18.03
CA VAL A 175 -2.98 7.19 16.77
C VAL A 175 -2.80 8.71 16.88
N GLY A 176 -2.11 9.30 15.91
CA GLY A 176 -1.95 10.75 15.77
C GLY A 176 -1.08 11.45 16.82
N PHE A 177 -0.32 10.69 17.60
CA PHE A 177 0.60 11.22 18.61
C PHE A 177 2.02 11.43 18.08
N SER A 178 2.46 10.60 17.13
CA SER A 178 3.79 10.67 16.54
C SER A 178 3.82 11.62 15.34
N ARG A 179 4.95 12.29 15.16
CA ARG A 179 5.23 13.06 13.94
C ARG A 179 6.72 13.33 13.77
N LEU A 180 7.13 13.50 12.52
CA LEU A 180 8.40 14.15 12.19
C LEU A 180 8.30 15.68 12.38
N THR A 181 9.46 16.32 12.50
CA THR A 181 9.61 17.79 12.43
C THR A 181 10.39 18.16 11.18
N PHE A 182 9.85 19.06 10.36
CA PHE A 182 10.36 19.28 9.00
C PHE A 182 11.79 19.84 9.00
N ASP A 183 12.05 20.85 9.82
CA ASP A 183 13.29 21.63 9.78
C ASP A 183 14.45 20.99 10.58
N LEU A 184 14.33 19.73 11.00
CA LEU A 184 15.45 19.01 11.59
C LEU A 184 16.46 18.58 10.51
N PRO A 185 17.78 18.71 10.74
CA PRO A 185 18.79 18.32 9.76
C PRO A 185 18.71 16.86 9.29
N ALA A 186 18.18 15.96 10.13
CA ALA A 186 18.05 14.53 9.84
C ALA A 186 16.83 14.18 8.98
N THR A 187 15.78 15.01 8.97
CA THR A 187 14.47 14.65 8.40
C THR A 187 14.51 14.46 6.88
N GLU A 188 15.02 15.44 6.11
CA GLU A 188 15.10 15.29 4.65
C GLU A 188 16.04 14.13 4.22
N PRO A 189 17.24 13.97 4.79
CA PRO A 189 18.08 12.80 4.52
C PRO A 189 17.37 11.47 4.79
N PHE A 190 16.67 11.35 5.92
CA PHE A 190 15.92 10.14 6.26
C PHE A 190 14.82 9.83 5.24
N LEU A 191 13.99 10.82 4.88
CA LEU A 191 12.93 10.64 3.89
C LEU A 191 13.49 10.27 2.51
N ARG A 192 14.59 10.90 2.10
CA ARG A 192 15.27 10.57 0.84
C ARG A 192 15.76 9.13 0.83
N ASP A 193 16.40 8.70 1.90
CA ASP A 193 16.92 7.35 2.06
C ASP A 193 15.81 6.29 1.94
N VAL A 194 14.77 6.39 2.78
CA VAL A 194 13.75 5.34 2.87
C VAL A 194 12.84 5.27 1.65
N PHE A 195 12.44 6.42 1.07
CA PHE A 195 11.64 6.41 -0.16
C PHE A 195 12.43 5.98 -1.38
N THR A 196 13.73 6.32 -1.47
CA THR A 196 14.59 5.86 -2.58
C THR A 196 14.80 4.36 -2.51
N ASP A 197 15.08 3.82 -1.31
CA ASP A 197 15.21 2.38 -1.10
C ASP A 197 13.91 1.65 -1.48
N LEU A 198 12.76 2.13 -0.99
CA LEU A 198 11.47 1.51 -1.29
C LEU A 198 11.14 1.60 -2.78
N ALA A 199 11.38 2.75 -3.42
CA ALA A 199 11.17 2.94 -4.85
C ALA A 199 12.02 1.98 -5.69
N HIS A 200 13.31 1.81 -5.35
CA HIS A 200 14.18 0.88 -6.06
C HIS A 200 13.78 -0.60 -5.86
N ALA A 201 13.23 -0.94 -4.69
CA ALA A 201 12.75 -2.29 -4.41
C ALA A 201 11.39 -2.62 -5.06
N THR A 202 10.66 -1.60 -5.54
CA THR A 202 9.31 -1.73 -6.07
C THR A 202 9.33 -1.91 -7.59
N ASP A 203 8.72 -2.98 -8.11
CA ASP A 203 8.51 -3.20 -9.55
C ASP A 203 7.38 -2.32 -10.10
N GLY A 204 6.35 -2.10 -9.28
CA GLY A 204 5.20 -1.26 -9.60
C GLY A 204 5.58 0.21 -9.83
N GLU A 205 4.67 0.94 -10.47
CA GLU A 205 4.88 2.36 -10.75
C GLU A 205 4.63 3.27 -9.55
N HIS A 206 4.03 2.79 -8.46
CA HIS A 206 3.51 3.63 -7.39
C HIS A 206 4.17 3.33 -6.04
N VAL A 207 4.37 4.38 -5.25
CA VAL A 207 4.76 4.31 -3.83
C VAL A 207 3.83 5.24 -3.06
N HIS A 208 3.29 4.76 -1.94
CA HIS A 208 2.40 5.52 -1.06
C HIS A 208 3.24 6.22 0.02
N LEU A 209 2.99 7.51 0.25
CA LEU A 209 3.67 8.31 1.28
C LEU A 209 2.86 8.46 2.57
N GLY A 210 1.65 7.91 2.58
CA GLY A 210 0.70 8.03 3.68
C GLY A 210 0.19 9.45 3.85
N GLY A 211 0.37 10.01 5.05
CA GLY A 211 0.07 11.40 5.39
C GLY A 211 -1.22 11.60 6.15
N ASP A 212 -1.82 10.55 6.69
CA ASP A 212 -3.02 10.62 7.53
C ASP A 212 -2.69 10.99 8.98
N GLU A 213 -3.75 11.30 9.73
CA GLU A 213 -3.78 11.47 11.20
C GLU A 213 -2.66 12.33 11.84
N VAL A 214 -2.10 13.30 11.11
CA VAL A 214 -1.12 14.26 11.66
C VAL A 214 -1.84 15.36 12.47
N LEU A 215 -2.41 14.97 13.61
CA LEU A 215 -3.36 15.80 14.39
C LEU A 215 -2.75 17.10 14.94
N LYS A 216 -1.42 17.16 15.08
CA LYS A 216 -0.68 18.26 15.72
C LYS A 216 0.46 18.76 14.84
N MET A 217 0.14 19.24 13.65
CA MET A 217 1.10 19.89 12.75
C MET A 217 0.47 21.12 12.09
N GLU A 218 1.25 22.18 11.95
CA GLU A 218 0.80 23.36 11.22
C GLU A 218 0.62 23.05 9.73
N PRO A 219 -0.47 23.52 9.08
CA PRO A 219 -0.76 23.15 7.69
C PRO A 219 0.38 23.45 6.71
N ALA A 220 1.13 24.54 6.93
CA ALA A 220 2.27 24.90 6.09
C ALA A 220 3.46 23.94 6.26
N GLU A 221 3.69 23.41 7.46
CA GLU A 221 4.71 22.39 7.71
C GLU A 221 4.31 21.07 7.03
N TYR A 222 3.04 20.66 7.20
CA TYR A 222 2.49 19.47 6.56
C TYR A 222 2.60 19.53 5.03
N ALA A 223 2.25 20.67 4.43
CA ALA A 223 2.37 20.86 2.98
C ALA A 223 3.82 20.69 2.48
N ARG A 224 4.81 21.18 3.23
CA ARG A 224 6.24 20.97 2.90
C ARG A 224 6.63 19.50 2.94
N PHE A 225 6.11 18.72 3.91
CA PHE A 225 6.33 17.27 3.97
C PHE A 225 5.77 16.56 2.73
N VAL A 226 4.52 16.85 2.38
CA VAL A 226 3.88 16.26 1.18
C VAL A 226 4.68 16.61 -0.08
N GLU A 227 5.03 17.88 -0.27
CA GLU A 227 5.83 18.31 -1.43
C GLU A 227 7.22 17.66 -1.51
N LEU A 228 7.89 17.49 -0.36
CA LEU A 228 9.18 16.82 -0.28
C LEU A 228 9.05 15.34 -0.64
N CYS A 229 8.12 14.61 -0.01
CA CYS A 229 7.93 13.18 -0.26
C CYS A 229 7.53 12.93 -1.72
N GLU A 230 6.61 13.73 -2.26
CA GLU A 230 6.20 13.66 -3.66
C GLU A 230 7.39 13.89 -4.61
N ARG A 231 8.23 14.89 -4.31
CA ARG A 231 9.45 15.16 -5.08
C ARG A 231 10.41 13.97 -5.05
N VAL A 232 10.68 13.41 -3.87
CA VAL A 232 11.61 12.27 -3.72
C VAL A 232 11.10 11.04 -4.47
N ILE A 233 9.82 10.70 -4.34
CA ILE A 233 9.20 9.56 -5.03
C ILE A 233 9.30 9.73 -6.55
N LEU A 234 9.05 10.94 -7.07
CA LEU A 234 9.17 11.26 -8.50
C LEU A 234 10.61 11.24 -8.99
N GLU A 235 11.56 11.77 -8.21
CA GLU A 235 13.00 11.70 -8.50
C GLU A 235 13.50 10.24 -8.57
N ALA A 236 12.92 9.35 -7.76
CA ALA A 236 13.18 7.91 -7.78
C ALA A 236 12.40 7.14 -8.89
N GLY A 237 11.70 7.86 -9.78
CA GLY A 237 11.02 7.27 -10.94
C GLY A 237 9.68 6.60 -10.64
N LYS A 238 9.06 6.91 -9.50
CA LYS A 238 7.75 6.38 -9.09
C LYS A 238 6.68 7.47 -9.07
N LYS A 239 5.43 7.05 -9.01
CA LYS A 239 4.24 7.89 -8.93
C LYS A 239 3.72 7.91 -7.48
N PRO A 240 3.52 9.09 -6.89
CA PRO A 240 3.07 9.22 -5.52
C PRO A 240 1.60 8.84 -5.37
N VAL A 241 1.31 8.16 -4.26
CA VAL A 241 -0.03 7.97 -3.70
C VAL A 241 -0.01 8.51 -2.26
N ALA A 242 -1.10 9.09 -1.80
CA ALA A 242 -1.20 9.62 -0.44
C ALA A 242 -2.65 9.52 0.08
N TRP A 243 -2.84 9.54 1.39
CA TRP A 243 -4.15 9.67 2.01
C TRP A 243 -4.77 11.05 1.73
N GLN A 244 -6.08 11.19 1.97
CA GLN A 244 -6.85 12.37 1.61
C GLN A 244 -6.31 13.68 2.16
N GLU A 245 -5.72 13.65 3.35
CA GLU A 245 -5.13 14.81 4.02
C GLU A 245 -4.11 15.54 3.12
N ALA A 246 -3.37 14.79 2.30
CA ALA A 246 -2.36 15.33 1.40
C ALA A 246 -2.95 16.28 0.35
N ALA A 247 -4.24 16.16 0.01
CA ALA A 247 -4.92 17.08 -0.91
C ALA A 247 -5.07 18.51 -0.37
N LYS A 248 -4.74 18.75 0.91
CA LYS A 248 -4.63 20.11 1.48
C LYS A 248 -3.32 20.81 1.07
N ALA A 249 -2.35 20.06 0.56
CA ALA A 249 -1.10 20.57 0.00
C ALA A 249 -1.21 20.76 -1.53
N PRO A 250 -0.33 21.58 -2.16
CA PRO A 250 -0.32 21.73 -3.61
C PRO A 250 0.28 20.49 -4.29
N LEU A 251 -0.57 19.50 -4.55
CA LEU A 251 -0.19 18.25 -5.23
C LEU A 251 0.16 18.45 -6.70
N ARG A 252 1.10 17.65 -7.22
CA ARG A 252 1.34 17.59 -8.67
C ARG A 252 0.21 16.89 -9.40
N PRO A 253 -0.09 17.30 -10.65
CA PRO A 253 -1.04 16.59 -11.50
C PRO A 253 -0.66 15.11 -11.65
N GLY A 254 -1.63 14.22 -11.49
CA GLY A 254 -1.44 12.78 -11.56
C GLY A 254 -1.19 12.09 -10.22
N THR A 255 -0.87 12.81 -9.14
CA THR A 255 -0.81 12.25 -7.78
C THR A 255 -2.16 11.62 -7.43
N ILE A 256 -2.14 10.39 -6.90
CA ILE A 256 -3.35 9.69 -6.47
C ILE A 256 -3.59 10.00 -4.99
N VAL A 257 -4.81 10.41 -4.67
CA VAL A 257 -5.27 10.70 -3.31
C VAL A 257 -6.32 9.68 -2.90
N GLN A 258 -6.10 9.00 -1.78
CA GLN A 258 -6.96 7.96 -1.24
C GLN A 258 -7.88 8.53 -0.15
N TYR A 259 -9.18 8.58 -0.47
CA TYR A 259 -10.25 9.01 0.40
C TYR A 259 -10.73 7.87 1.30
N TRP A 260 -10.71 8.10 2.61
CA TRP A 260 -10.98 7.09 3.64
C TRP A 260 -11.90 7.58 4.76
N ASP A 261 -11.78 8.85 5.17
CA ASP A 261 -12.59 9.40 6.25
C ASP A 261 -13.93 9.91 5.72
N THR A 262 -14.99 9.18 6.10
CA THR A 262 -16.37 9.46 5.69
C THR A 262 -17.14 10.30 6.70
N HIS A 263 -16.52 10.76 7.78
CA HIS A 263 -17.15 11.69 8.72
C HIS A 263 -17.53 13.00 8.01
N PRO A 264 -18.63 13.68 8.43
CA PRO A 264 -19.05 14.92 7.81
C PRO A 264 -17.95 16.00 7.89
N MET A 265 -17.36 16.34 6.75
CA MET A 265 -16.32 17.35 6.61
C MET A 265 -16.44 18.12 5.29
N ASP A 266 -15.80 19.29 5.22
CA ASP A 266 -15.71 20.04 3.97
C ASP A 266 -14.69 19.38 3.02
N LEU A 267 -15.18 18.78 1.93
CA LEU A 267 -14.36 18.11 0.91
C LEU A 267 -13.91 19.03 -0.23
N THR A 268 -14.09 20.36 -0.09
CA THR A 268 -13.68 21.32 -1.12
C THR A 268 -12.20 21.16 -1.50
N TYR A 269 -11.33 20.90 -0.52
CA TYR A 269 -9.90 20.67 -0.77
C TYR A 269 -9.65 19.46 -1.70
N LEU A 270 -10.37 18.36 -1.50
CA LEU A 270 -10.24 17.16 -2.32
C LEU A 270 -10.79 17.39 -3.73
N VAL A 271 -11.92 18.10 -3.84
CA VAL A 271 -12.51 18.47 -5.13
C VAL A 271 -11.58 19.40 -5.91
N ASP A 272 -10.94 20.35 -5.24
CA ASP A 272 -10.03 21.28 -5.88
C ASP A 272 -8.72 20.60 -6.31
N ALA A 273 -8.18 19.68 -5.50
CA ALA A 273 -7.07 18.82 -5.91
C ALA A 273 -7.42 17.99 -7.16
N ALA A 274 -8.63 17.41 -7.21
CA ALA A 274 -9.10 16.66 -8.38
C ALA A 274 -9.21 17.55 -9.63
N LYS A 275 -9.73 18.79 -9.48
CA LYS A 275 -9.75 19.78 -10.59
C LYS A 275 -8.35 20.19 -11.04
N ALA A 276 -7.39 20.23 -10.11
CA ALA A 276 -5.99 20.51 -10.40
C ALA A 276 -5.24 19.32 -11.06
N GLY A 277 -5.91 18.16 -11.20
CA GLY A 277 -5.39 17.00 -11.91
C GLY A 277 -4.97 15.83 -11.03
N ALA A 278 -5.19 15.91 -9.70
CA ALA A 278 -5.08 14.74 -8.84
C ALA A 278 -6.12 13.68 -9.22
N ARG A 279 -5.78 12.42 -8.99
CA ARG A 279 -6.69 11.27 -9.16
C ARG A 279 -7.22 10.88 -7.80
N VAL A 280 -8.46 10.43 -7.71
CA VAL A 280 -9.08 10.03 -6.44
C VAL A 280 -9.30 8.52 -6.42
N LEU A 281 -8.81 7.88 -5.35
CA LEU A 281 -9.17 6.53 -4.94
C LEU A 281 -10.20 6.64 -3.81
N LEU A 282 -11.25 5.82 -3.85
CA LEU A 282 -12.24 5.74 -2.77
C LEU A 282 -12.05 4.40 -2.04
N SER A 283 -11.90 4.45 -0.72
CA SER A 283 -11.76 3.27 0.15
C SER A 283 -12.68 3.36 1.36
#